data_AF-A0A9D9YDP4-F1
#
_entry.id   AF-A0A9D9YDP4-F1
#
_cell.length_a   1.000
_cell.length_b   1.000
_cell.length_c   1.000
_cell.angle_alpha   90.00
_cell.angle_beta   90.00
_cell.angle_gamma   90.00
#
_symmetry.space_group_name_H-M   'P 1'
#
loop_
_entity.id
_entity.type
_entity.pdbx_description
1 polymer ?
#
loop_
_entity_poly.entity_id
_entity_poly.type
_entity_poly.pdbx_seq_one_letter_code
_entity_poly.pdbx_strand_id
1 'polypeptide(L)'
;MSYNYNKKGNGKNDTGRPKKFLSPMELEKQGMEYIDDCRTSKKPITITGLCLWLKTTRDTLMEYQREKEFSDTIKRLKLHAENYAEEYLYNPNGRAVVGAIFALKNFGWKDTHVIESNIIQGALTAEERAEAQERIRNFSE
;
A
#
# COMPACT_ATOMS: atom_id res chain seq x y z
N MET A 1 -5.21 34.14 2.23
CA MET A 1 -6.20 33.67 1.25
C MET A 1 -7.19 32.74 1.93
N SER A 2 -8.34 33.26 2.36
CA SER A 2 -9.44 32.49 2.94
C SER A 2 -10.33 31.96 1.80
N TYR A 3 -10.44 30.64 1.68
CA TYR A 3 -11.34 30.02 0.70
C TYR A 3 -12.74 29.90 1.30
N ASN A 4 -13.64 30.79 0.88
CA ASN A 4 -15.08 30.68 1.11
C ASN A 4 -15.66 29.59 0.20
N TYR A 5 -16.11 28.48 0.79
CA TYR A 5 -16.94 27.51 0.10
C TYR A 5 -18.41 27.80 0.40
N ASN A 6 -19.17 28.16 -0.63
CA ASN A 6 -20.63 28.22 -0.58
C ASN A 6 -21.21 27.51 -1.80
N LYS A 7 -21.94 26.41 -1.60
CA LYS A 7 -23.19 26.16 -2.34
C LYS A 7 -24.01 24.99 -1.78
N LYS A 8 -25.28 25.34 -1.59
CA LYS A 8 -26.52 24.58 -1.35
C LYS A 8 -26.51 23.12 -1.86
N GLY A 9 -26.82 22.18 -0.95
CA GLY A 9 -27.20 20.80 -1.23
C GLY A 9 -28.60 20.52 -0.65
N ASN A 10 -29.44 19.92 -1.49
CA ASN A 10 -30.86 19.65 -1.29
C ASN A 10 -31.11 18.50 -0.30
N GLY A 11 -32.27 18.51 0.36
CA GLY A 11 -32.57 17.73 1.57
C GLY A 11 -32.44 16.21 1.48
N LYS A 12 -31.75 15.66 2.49
CA LYS A 12 -32.08 14.46 3.29
C LYS A 12 -31.04 14.43 4.41
N ASN A 13 -31.47 14.10 5.63
CA ASN A 13 -30.66 14.17 6.85
C ASN A 13 -29.55 13.11 6.83
N ASP A 14 -28.48 13.36 6.10
CA ASP A 14 -27.25 12.59 6.18
C ASP A 14 -26.44 13.19 7.35
N THR A 15 -26.59 12.60 8.54
CA THR A 15 -25.97 13.06 9.79
C THR A 15 -24.45 12.81 9.82
N GLY A 16 -23.86 12.40 8.68
CA GLY A 16 -22.43 12.23 8.50
C GLY A 16 -21.69 13.55 8.26
N ARG A 17 -20.37 13.51 8.49
CA ARG A 17 -19.48 14.61 8.12
C ARG A 17 -19.59 14.84 6.60
N PRO A 18 -19.89 16.07 6.13
CA PRO A 18 -19.97 16.35 4.71
C PRO A 18 -18.68 15.97 3.97
N LYS A 19 -18.81 15.41 2.77
CA LYS A 19 -17.67 15.12 1.90
C LYS A 19 -16.90 16.41 1.62
N LYS A 20 -15.59 16.37 1.86
CA LYS A 20 -14.67 17.45 1.58
C LYS A 20 -14.53 17.73 0.07
N PHE A 21 -14.39 16.69 -0.73
CA PHE A 21 -14.26 16.79 -2.18
C PHE A 21 -15.57 16.31 -2.81
N LEU A 22 -16.14 17.15 -3.67
CA LEU A 22 -17.38 16.86 -4.40
C LEU A 22 -17.11 16.45 -5.86
N SER A 23 -15.85 16.46 -6.28
CA SER A 23 -15.44 16.13 -7.64
C SER A 23 -14.03 15.54 -7.64
N PRO A 24 -13.80 14.43 -8.37
CA PRO A 24 -12.46 13.86 -8.55
C PRO A 24 -11.50 14.83 -9.24
N MET A 25 -11.99 15.76 -10.06
CA MET A 25 -11.16 16.78 -10.72
C MET A 25 -10.55 17.76 -9.71
N GLU A 26 -11.32 18.16 -8.69
CA GLU A 26 -10.82 19.07 -7.65
C GLU A 26 -9.80 18.36 -6.75
N LEU A 27 -10.06 17.10 -6.39
CA LEU A 27 -9.13 16.28 -5.63
C LEU A 27 -7.82 16.07 -6.40
N GLU A 28 -7.91 15.79 -7.70
CA GLU A 28 -6.76 15.65 -8.59
C GLU A 28 -5.93 16.91 -8.63
N LYS A 29 -6.57 18.06 -8.87
CA LYS A 29 -5.89 19.34 -8.96
C LYS A 29 -5.07 19.62 -7.70
N GLN A 30 -5.68 19.55 -6.52
CA GLN A 30 -4.97 19.80 -5.26
C GLN A 30 -3.90 18.74 -4.97
N GLY A 31 -4.15 17.49 -5.37
CA GLY A 31 -3.17 16.42 -5.26
C GLY A 31 -1.93 16.67 -6.14
N MET A 32 -2.14 17.10 -7.38
CA MET A 32 -1.05 17.43 -8.30
C MET A 32 -0.26 18.67 -7.84
N GLU A 33 -0.93 19.69 -7.29
CA GLU A 33 -0.25 20.83 -6.68
C GLU A 33 0.73 20.39 -5.57
N TYR A 34 0.37 19.40 -4.75
CA TYR A 34 1.28 18.80 -3.77
C TYR A 34 2.46 18.07 -4.41
N ILE A 35 2.20 17.28 -5.46
CA ILE A 35 3.25 16.56 -6.19
C ILE A 35 4.27 17.54 -6.78
N ASP A 36 3.79 18.62 -7.40
CA ASP A 36 4.63 19.63 -8.02
C ASP A 36 5.41 20.46 -6.99
N ASP A 37 4.82 20.78 -5.83
CA ASP A 37 5.54 21.38 -4.70
C ASP A 37 6.67 20.48 -4.21
N CYS A 38 6.42 19.18 -4.08
CA CYS A 38 7.44 18.21 -3.66
C CYS A 38 8.58 18.12 -4.67
N ARG A 39 8.27 18.03 -5.98
CA ARG A 39 9.27 17.98 -7.04
C ARG A 39 10.13 19.24 -7.06
N THR A 40 9.49 20.41 -7.01
CA THR A 40 10.17 21.72 -7.01
C THR A 40 11.06 21.88 -5.78
N SER A 41 10.55 21.50 -4.61
CA SER A 41 11.27 21.59 -3.34
C SER A 41 12.26 20.43 -3.10
N LYS A 42 12.37 19.47 -4.03
CA LYS A 42 13.14 18.23 -3.87
C LYS A 42 12.81 17.46 -2.58
N LYS A 43 11.54 17.48 -2.19
CA LYS A 43 11.03 16.77 -1.01
C LYS A 43 10.50 15.38 -1.40
N PRO A 44 10.52 14.42 -0.46
CA PRO A 44 9.86 13.14 -0.66
C PRO A 44 8.36 13.29 -0.91
N ILE A 45 7.87 12.55 -1.91
CA ILE A 45 6.43 12.40 -2.16
C ILE A 45 5.94 11.27 -1.28
N THR A 46 4.99 11.55 -0.38
CA THR A 46 4.45 10.54 0.55
C THR A 46 2.94 10.62 0.65
N ILE A 47 2.29 9.48 0.93
CA ILE A 47 0.84 9.42 1.12
C ILE A 47 0.39 10.29 2.29
N THR A 48 1.16 10.30 3.38
CA THR A 48 0.84 11.13 4.54
C THR A 48 1.02 12.62 4.22
N GLY A 49 2.07 12.99 3.47
CA GLY A 49 2.25 14.36 2.99
C GLY A 49 1.09 14.85 2.12
N LEU A 50 0.62 14.00 1.19
CA LEU A 50 -0.57 14.27 0.40
C LEU A 50 -1.80 14.48 1.30
N CYS A 51 -2.01 13.63 2.31
CA CYS A 51 -3.14 13.77 3.23
C CYS A 51 -3.07 15.10 4.01
N LEU A 52 -1.89 15.48 4.49
CA LEU A 52 -1.68 16.74 5.19
C LEU A 52 -1.97 17.95 4.29
N TRP A 53 -1.49 17.93 3.05
CA TRP A 53 -1.77 18.96 2.05
C TRP A 53 -3.28 19.10 1.79
N LEU A 54 -3.93 17.98 1.53
CA LEU A 54 -5.39 17.89 1.33
C LEU A 54 -6.18 18.11 2.64
N LYS A 55 -5.53 18.40 3.78
CA LYS A 55 -6.10 18.48 5.14
C LYS A 55 -7.15 17.41 5.40
N THR A 56 -6.73 16.16 5.22
CA THR A 56 -7.51 14.94 5.37
C THR A 56 -6.70 13.88 6.12
N THR A 57 -7.31 12.74 6.44
CA THR A 57 -6.61 11.58 7.01
C THR A 57 -6.42 10.50 5.96
N ARG A 58 -5.56 9.51 6.26
CA ARG A 58 -5.40 8.32 5.41
C ARG A 58 -6.70 7.55 5.27
N ASP A 59 -7.47 7.41 6.35
CA ASP A 59 -8.75 6.69 6.34
C ASP A 59 -9.74 7.33 5.38
N THR A 60 -9.89 8.67 5.46
CA THR A 60 -10.73 9.42 4.54
C THR A 60 -10.24 9.30 3.10
N LEU A 61 -8.92 9.34 2.85
CA LEU A 61 -8.39 9.11 1.50
C LEU A 61 -8.73 7.70 0.99
N MET A 62 -8.68 6.67 1.85
CA MET A 62 -9.07 5.31 1.46
C MET A 62 -10.58 5.14 1.27
N GLU A 63 -11.41 5.88 2.02
CA GLU A 63 -12.86 5.97 1.81
C GLU A 63 -13.17 6.48 0.41
N TYR A 64 -12.60 7.62 0.01
CA TYR A 64 -12.74 8.11 -1.36
C TYR A 64 -12.22 7.08 -2.37
N GLN A 65 -11.09 6.41 -2.11
CA GLN A 65 -10.57 5.41 -3.06
C GLN A 65 -11.56 4.25 -3.31
N ARG A 66 -12.43 3.91 -2.34
CA ARG A 66 -13.47 2.89 -2.50
C ARG A 66 -14.65 3.38 -3.34
N GLU A 67 -14.82 4.68 -3.49
CA GLU A 67 -15.86 5.27 -4.34
C GLU A 67 -15.44 5.24 -5.80
N LYS A 68 -16.31 4.71 -6.67
CA LYS A 68 -16.00 4.52 -8.10
C LYS A 68 -15.56 5.80 -8.80
N GLU A 69 -16.14 6.95 -8.46
CA GLU A 69 -15.78 8.22 -9.12
C GLU A 69 -14.37 8.72 -8.74
N PHE A 70 -13.90 8.40 -7.53
CA PHE A 70 -12.61 8.88 -7.01
C PHE A 70 -11.50 7.83 -7.09
N SER A 71 -11.84 6.55 -7.29
CA SER A 71 -10.90 5.43 -7.22
C SER A 71 -9.68 5.66 -8.12
N ASP A 72 -9.89 6.03 -9.38
CA ASP A 72 -8.79 6.15 -10.34
C ASP A 72 -7.92 7.37 -10.06
N THR A 73 -8.52 8.48 -9.66
CA THR A 73 -7.79 9.69 -9.25
C THR A 73 -6.89 9.40 -8.06
N ILE A 74 -7.39 8.70 -7.03
CA ILE A 74 -6.60 8.43 -5.83
C ILE A 74 -5.50 7.39 -6.12
N LYS A 75 -5.79 6.36 -6.92
CA LYS A 75 -4.76 5.42 -7.37
C LYS A 75 -3.65 6.15 -8.14
N ARG A 76 -3.99 7.06 -9.05
CA ARG A 76 -3.02 7.89 -9.80
C ARG A 76 -2.17 8.77 -8.87
N LEU A 77 -2.79 9.44 -7.89
CA LEU A 77 -2.04 10.24 -6.92
C LEU A 77 -1.10 9.40 -6.05
N LYS A 78 -1.55 8.21 -5.61
CA LYS A 78 -0.71 7.27 -4.85
C LYS A 78 0.46 6.75 -5.67
N LEU A 79 0.27 6.54 -6.97
CA LEU A 79 1.31 6.08 -7.89
C LEU A 79 2.51 7.03 -7.93
N HIS A 80 2.31 8.35 -7.73
CA HIS A 80 3.45 9.28 -7.65
C HIS A 80 4.33 9.05 -6.41
N ALA A 81 3.74 8.69 -5.28
CA ALA A 81 4.50 8.35 -4.08
C ALA A 81 5.20 6.98 -4.21
N GLU A 82 4.54 6.04 -4.86
CA GLU A 82 5.12 4.73 -5.20
C GLU A 82 6.31 4.88 -6.16
N ASN A 83 6.15 5.64 -7.25
CA ASN A 83 7.22 5.96 -8.19
C ASN A 83 8.39 6.69 -7.52
N TYR A 84 8.12 7.62 -6.61
CA TYR A 84 9.20 8.27 -5.85
C TYR A 84 10.02 7.26 -5.03
N ALA A 85 9.36 6.30 -4.39
CA ALA A 85 10.05 5.24 -3.65
C ALA A 85 10.84 4.31 -4.59
N GLU A 86 10.27 3.98 -5.76
CA GLU A 86 10.93 3.18 -6.80
C GLU A 86 12.19 3.87 -7.34
N GLU A 87 12.08 5.12 -7.79
CA GLU A 87 13.22 5.91 -8.28
C GLU A 87 14.33 6.00 -7.22
N TYR A 88 13.95 6.11 -5.94
CA TYR A 88 14.92 6.19 -4.84
C TYR A 88 15.75 4.91 -4.68
N LEU A 89 15.26 3.74 -5.11
CA LEU A 89 16.05 2.50 -5.11
C LEU A 89 17.28 2.60 -6.00
N TYR A 90 17.19 3.39 -7.08
CA TYR A 90 18.28 3.60 -8.05
C TYR A 90 19.17 4.79 -7.70
N ASN A 91 18.94 5.46 -6.57
CA ASN A 91 19.76 6.57 -6.13
C ASN A 91 21.14 6.06 -5.67
N PRO A 92 22.25 6.38 -6.38
CA PRO A 92 23.58 5.85 -6.05
C PRO A 92 24.09 6.32 -4.68
N ASN A 93 23.54 7.41 -4.15
CA ASN A 93 23.85 7.95 -2.83
C ASN A 93 22.75 7.64 -1.79
N GLY A 94 21.82 6.74 -2.12
CA GLY A 94 20.64 6.43 -1.33
C GLY A 94 20.97 5.77 0.00
N ARG A 95 21.08 6.56 1.08
CA ARG A 95 21.23 6.03 2.45
C ARG A 95 19.93 5.43 3.00
N ALA A 96 18.79 5.71 2.36
CA ALA A 96 17.46 5.31 2.81
C ALA A 96 16.78 4.24 1.92
N VAL A 97 17.56 3.43 1.18
CA VAL A 97 17.01 2.35 0.32
C VAL A 97 16.12 1.39 1.11
N VAL A 98 16.49 1.05 2.35
CA VAL A 98 15.65 0.22 3.24
C VAL A 98 14.27 0.86 3.49
N GLY A 99 14.23 2.18 3.65
CA GLY A 99 12.98 2.93 3.81
C GLY A 99 12.13 2.93 2.54
N ALA A 100 12.76 3.05 1.37
CA ALA A 100 12.08 2.94 0.08
C ALA A 100 11.48 1.54 -0.14
N ILE A 101 12.23 0.47 0.16
CA ILE A 101 11.74 -0.91 0.11
C ILE A 101 10.54 -1.09 1.06
N PHE A 102 10.63 -0.57 2.29
CA PHE A 102 9.51 -0.61 3.24
C PHE A 102 8.27 0.13 2.69
N ALA A 103 8.46 1.29 2.05
CA ALA A 103 7.37 2.02 1.42
C ALA A 103 6.72 1.21 0.28
N LEU A 104 7.52 0.63 -0.62
CA LEU A 104 7.03 -0.20 -1.73
C LEU A 104 6.28 -1.45 -1.24
N LYS A 105 6.74 -2.09 -0.16
CA LYS A 105 5.99 -3.17 0.50
C LYS A 105 4.61 -2.71 0.99
N ASN A 106 4.50 -1.48 1.51
CA ASN A 106 3.19 -0.90 1.87
C ASN A 106 2.31 -0.58 0.64
N PHE A 107 2.90 -0.43 -0.55
CA PHE A 107 2.16 -0.37 -1.82
C PHE A 107 1.79 -1.76 -2.38
N GLY A 108 2.21 -2.84 -1.72
CA GLY A 108 1.86 -4.21 -2.09
C GLY A 108 2.94 -4.95 -2.86
N TRP A 109 4.13 -4.38 -3.02
CA TRP A 109 5.28 -5.06 -3.61
C TRP A 109 5.71 -6.22 -2.71
N LYS A 110 6.11 -7.32 -3.34
CA LYS A 110 6.52 -8.54 -2.64
C LYS A 110 7.86 -9.01 -3.15
N ASP A 111 8.77 -9.28 -2.22
CA ASP A 111 9.97 -10.04 -2.53
C ASP A 111 9.54 -11.47 -2.84
N THR A 112 9.96 -11.99 -4.01
CA THR A 112 9.71 -13.37 -4.39
C THR A 112 10.94 -14.20 -4.08
N HIS A 113 10.78 -15.25 -3.28
CA HIS A 113 11.83 -16.23 -3.02
C HIS A 113 11.39 -17.58 -3.58
N VAL A 114 12.14 -18.11 -4.55
CA VAL A 114 11.97 -19.47 -5.01
C VAL A 114 12.74 -20.38 -4.06
N ILE A 115 12.03 -21.19 -3.28
CA ILE A 115 12.64 -22.21 -2.42
C ILE A 115 12.56 -23.53 -3.18
N GLU A 116 13.67 -23.97 -3.76
CA GLU A 116 13.79 -25.31 -4.32
C GLU A 116 13.99 -26.30 -3.17
N SER A 117 12.91 -26.92 -2.72
CA SER A 117 13.01 -28.00 -1.74
C SER A 117 13.44 -29.28 -2.45
N ASN A 118 14.75 -29.55 -2.50
CA ASN A 118 15.25 -30.90 -2.73
C ASN A 118 15.01 -31.72 -1.46
N ILE A 119 13.74 -32.04 -1.19
CA ILE A 119 13.43 -33.17 -0.33
C ILE A 119 13.90 -34.39 -1.13
N ILE A 120 15.16 -34.78 -0.92
CA ILE A 120 15.52 -36.19 -1.06
C ILE A 120 14.49 -36.89 -0.17
N GLN A 121 13.62 -37.70 -0.79
CA GLN A 121 12.59 -38.46 -0.11
C GLN A 121 13.24 -39.27 1.03
N GLY A 122 13.34 -38.68 2.22
CA GLY A 122 13.44 -39.34 3.51
C GLY A 122 12.10 -39.98 3.87
N ALA A 123 11.35 -40.43 2.86
CA ALA A 123 10.39 -41.48 3.04
C ALA A 123 11.22 -42.69 3.39
N LEU A 124 11.19 -43.10 4.67
CA LEU A 124 11.69 -44.40 5.13
C LEU A 124 11.51 -45.41 4.00
N THR A 125 12.60 -46.06 3.61
CA THR A 125 12.55 -47.19 2.69
C THR A 125 11.50 -48.19 3.19
N ALA A 126 10.95 -49.01 2.31
CA ALA A 126 9.94 -49.99 2.71
C ALA A 126 10.42 -50.87 3.89
N GLU A 127 11.73 -51.11 3.95
CA GLU A 127 12.43 -51.81 5.02
C GLU A 127 12.41 -51.02 6.34
N GLU A 128 12.84 -49.76 6.35
CA GLU A 128 12.81 -48.92 7.55
C GLU A 128 11.37 -48.66 8.06
N ARG A 129 10.35 -48.71 7.18
CA ARG A 129 8.94 -48.68 7.59
C ARG A 129 8.49 -49.97 8.27
N ALA A 130 8.92 -51.12 7.74
CA ALA A 130 8.60 -52.43 8.31
C ALA A 130 9.22 -52.59 9.71
N GLU A 131 10.49 -52.19 9.87
CA GLU A 131 11.17 -52.22 11.17
C GLU A 131 10.49 -51.29 12.19
N ALA A 132 10.08 -50.10 11.78
CA ALA A 132 9.36 -49.18 12.66
C ALA A 132 8.01 -49.76 13.12
N GLN A 133 7.27 -50.42 12.21
CA GLN A 133 6.00 -51.07 12.52
C GLN A 133 6.18 -52.27 13.46
N GLU A 134 7.25 -53.04 13.29
CA GLU A 134 7.57 -54.17 14.15
C GLU A 134 8.00 -53.72 15.55
N ARG A 135 8.82 -52.67 15.66
CA ARG A 135 9.17 -52.06 16.95
C ARG A 135 7.95 -51.55 17.71
N ILE A 136 7.00 -50.92 17.03
CA ILE A 136 5.75 -50.44 17.65
C ILE A 136 4.89 -51.60 18.15
N ARG A 137 4.80 -52.69 17.36
CA ARG A 137 4.03 -53.89 17.73
C ARG A 137 4.60 -54.55 18.98
N ASN A 138 5.91 -54.75 19.03
CA ASN A 138 6.59 -55.42 20.16
C ASN A 138 6.65 -54.56 21.43
N PHE A 139 6.40 -53.25 21.33
CA PHE A 139 6.30 -52.36 22.49
C PHE A 139 4.88 -52.31 23.09
N SER A 140 3.90 -52.90 22.41
CA SER A 140 2.49 -52.93 22.82
C SER A 140 2.02 -54.28 23.40
N GLU A 141 2.92 -55.25 23.53
CA GLU A 141 2.78 -56.50 24.31
C GLU A 141 3.46 -56.36 25.68
#